data_AF-A0A7V9AFX8-F1
#
_entry.id   AF-A0A7V9AFX8-F1
#
_cell.length_a   1.000
_cell.length_b   1.000
_cell.length_c   1.000
_cell.angle_alpha   90.00
_cell.angle_beta   90.00
_cell.angle_gamma   90.00
#
_symmetry.space_group_name_H-M   'P 1'
#
loop_
_entity.id
_entity.type
_entity.pdbx_description
1 polymer ?
#
loop_
_entity_poly.entity_id
_entity_poly.type
_entity_poly.pdbx_seq_one_letter_code
_entity_poly.pdbx_strand_id
1 'polypeptide(L)'
;TVQYAKRVVGRKMYGGQTQYMPLKVNYAGVMPIIFAWALLLFPNVIVSTAFQNSRVARQISDALAHGWTHYIVLAMMIFFFSYFWVATQFQPSQIADDLKKYGGYIPGVRPGKPTSEFLDFTMTRLTFAGAFFLTLIAVLPGLLSQGLNVPQITAQFFGGTSLLIIVGVMLDTMRQVETHLIQRHYDGFLRKGRIRGRFDRASYNRGEAAPQTTLMWLYVGIAVLVIGGVAIFVYGR
;
A
#
# COMPACT_ATOMS: atom_id res chain seq x y z
N THR A 1 -16.63 -9.20 14.61
CA THR A 1 -16.69 -10.57 14.05
C THR A 1 -17.65 -10.57 12.88
N VAL A 2 -17.41 -11.40 11.89
CA VAL A 2 -18.29 -11.58 10.73
C VAL A 2 -18.92 -12.96 10.85
N GLN A 3 -20.23 -13.04 10.62
CA GLN A 3 -20.94 -14.30 10.52
C GLN A 3 -21.38 -14.52 9.09
N TYR A 4 -21.11 -15.71 8.55
CA TYR A 4 -21.68 -16.13 7.27
C TYR A 4 -23.00 -16.84 7.50
N ALA A 5 -23.97 -16.54 6.65
CA ALA A 5 -25.29 -17.16 6.69
C ALA A 5 -25.17 -18.68 6.68
N LYS A 6 -25.82 -19.33 7.66
CA LYS A 6 -25.96 -20.79 7.69
C LYS A 6 -26.92 -21.22 6.57
N ARG A 7 -26.51 -22.19 5.75
CA ARG A 7 -27.42 -22.82 4.78
C ARG A 7 -27.75 -24.22 5.28
N VAL A 8 -29.02 -24.45 5.57
CA VAL A 8 -29.52 -25.79 5.87
C VAL A 8 -29.93 -26.43 4.56
N VAL A 9 -29.30 -27.55 4.18
CA VAL A 9 -29.70 -28.36 3.04
C VAL A 9 -30.01 -29.76 3.55
N GLY A 10 -31.28 -30.14 3.53
CA GLY A 10 -31.76 -31.40 4.11
C GLY A 10 -31.61 -31.42 5.64
N ARG A 11 -31.00 -32.48 6.19
CA ARG A 11 -30.75 -32.64 7.65
C ARG A 11 -29.36 -32.19 8.09
N LYS A 12 -28.53 -31.68 7.19
CA LYS A 12 -27.15 -31.25 7.48
C LYS A 12 -27.05 -29.73 7.41
N MET A 13 -26.53 -29.15 8.49
CA MET A 13 -26.24 -27.71 8.56
C MET A 13 -24.86 -27.47 7.93
N TYR A 14 -24.81 -26.67 6.87
CA TYR A 14 -23.56 -26.25 6.24
C TYR A 14 -23.36 -24.75 6.51
N GLY A 15 -22.18 -24.38 6.98
CA GLY A 15 -21.86 -23.00 7.33
C GLY A 15 -22.32 -22.58 8.72
N GLY A 16 -22.28 -21.26 8.99
CA GLY A 16 -22.47 -20.70 10.32
C GLY A 16 -21.18 -20.52 11.13
N GLN A 17 -20.02 -20.64 10.49
CA GLN A 17 -18.74 -20.36 11.16
C GLN A 17 -18.58 -18.85 11.34
N THR A 18 -18.28 -18.44 12.58
CA THR A 18 -17.81 -17.09 12.88
C THR A 18 -16.40 -16.93 12.32
N GLN A 19 -16.21 -15.92 11.48
CA GLN A 19 -14.89 -15.51 11.02
C GLN A 19 -14.57 -14.14 11.60
N TYR A 20 -13.28 -13.85 11.75
CA TYR A 20 -12.81 -12.54 12.14
C TYR A 20 -12.32 -11.83 10.87
N MET A 21 -12.85 -10.65 10.58
CA MET A 21 -12.24 -9.77 9.58
C MET A 21 -11.11 -9.02 10.27
N PRO A 22 -9.84 -9.28 9.94
CA PRO A 22 -8.73 -8.62 10.61
C PRO A 22 -8.62 -7.18 10.13
N LEU A 23 -9.03 -6.22 10.96
CA LEU A 23 -8.73 -4.81 10.75
C LEU A 23 -7.35 -4.53 11.35
N LYS A 24 -6.38 -4.16 10.50
CA LYS A 24 -5.01 -3.86 10.95
C LYS A 24 -5.01 -2.53 11.70
N VAL A 25 -4.40 -2.52 12.89
CA VAL A 25 -4.22 -1.30 13.72
C VAL A 25 -3.50 -0.18 12.96
N ASN A 26 -2.61 -0.56 12.05
CA ASN A 26 -2.02 0.35 11.08
C ASN A 26 -2.28 -0.18 9.68
N TYR A 27 -3.37 0.26 9.06
CA TYR A 27 -3.72 -0.08 7.68
C TYR A 27 -2.75 0.54 6.67
N ALA A 28 -2.21 1.71 6.99
CA ALA A 28 -1.31 2.45 6.13
C ALA A 28 0.13 1.91 6.12
N GLY A 29 0.48 1.08 7.12
CA GLY A 29 1.83 0.58 7.29
C GLY A 29 2.82 1.72 7.45
N VAL A 30 3.85 1.75 6.61
CA VAL A 30 4.94 2.72 6.68
C VAL A 30 4.88 3.77 5.57
N MET A 31 3.93 3.64 4.64
CA MET A 31 3.78 4.58 3.53
C MET A 31 3.59 6.04 3.95
N PRO A 32 2.75 6.38 4.95
CA PRO A 32 2.59 7.78 5.36
C PRO A 32 3.89 8.45 5.80
N ILE A 33 4.76 7.73 6.50
CA ILE A 33 6.05 8.26 6.95
C ILE A 33 6.99 8.48 5.76
N ILE A 34 7.01 7.54 4.81
CA ILE A 34 7.85 7.66 3.61
C ILE A 34 7.41 8.88 2.79
N PHE A 35 6.11 9.07 2.58
CA PHE A 35 5.59 10.23 1.86
C PHE A 35 5.87 11.54 2.59
N ALA A 36 5.72 11.58 3.92
CA ALA A 36 6.06 12.74 4.73
C ALA A 36 7.54 13.15 4.55
N TRP A 37 8.46 12.18 4.63
CA TRP A 37 9.88 12.46 4.44
C TRP A 37 10.19 12.88 2.99
N ALA A 38 9.69 12.14 1.99
CA ALA A 38 9.92 12.47 0.59
C ALA A 38 9.43 13.90 0.25
N LEU A 39 8.27 14.30 0.78
CA LEU A 39 7.74 15.65 0.56
C LEU A 39 8.57 16.71 1.28
N LEU A 40 9.10 16.45 2.48
CA LEU A 40 9.95 17.42 3.20
C LEU A 40 11.33 17.60 2.56
N LEU A 41 11.88 16.51 2.01
CA LEU A 41 13.19 16.52 1.37
C LEU A 41 13.17 17.35 0.08
N PHE A 42 12.07 17.31 -0.67
CA PHE A 42 12.00 17.94 -1.98
C PHE A 42 12.19 19.48 -1.96
N PRO A 43 11.47 20.28 -1.15
CA PRO A 43 11.74 21.70 -0.99
C PRO A 43 13.12 21.97 -0.39
N ASN A 44 13.59 21.14 0.56
CA ASN A 44 14.89 21.34 1.19
C ASN A 44 16.04 21.27 0.16
N VAL A 45 16.01 20.27 -0.73
CA VAL A 45 17.01 20.12 -1.80
C VAL A 45 16.95 21.30 -2.78
N ILE A 46 15.75 21.75 -3.17
CA ILE A 46 15.61 22.88 -4.10
C ILE A 46 16.12 24.17 -3.46
N VAL A 47 15.75 24.46 -2.21
CA VAL A 47 16.14 25.69 -1.51
C VAL A 47 17.64 25.72 -1.26
N SER A 48 18.24 24.59 -0.86
CA SER A 48 19.68 24.47 -0.63
C SER A 48 20.51 24.51 -1.91
N THR A 49 19.99 24.02 -3.03
CA THR A 49 20.74 23.98 -4.30
C THR A 49 20.55 25.25 -5.15
N ALA A 50 19.33 25.77 -5.24
CA ALA A 50 18.99 26.89 -6.13
C ALA A 50 19.09 28.29 -5.48
N PHE A 51 18.95 28.40 -4.15
CA PHE A 51 18.86 29.69 -3.44
C PHE A 51 19.96 29.87 -2.37
N GLN A 52 21.17 29.42 -2.66
CA GLN A 52 22.33 29.45 -1.74
C GLN A 52 22.61 30.84 -1.15
N ASN A 53 22.32 31.94 -1.86
CA ASN A 53 22.65 33.31 -1.44
C ASN A 53 21.53 34.08 -0.70
N SER A 54 20.31 33.54 -0.57
CA SER A 54 19.23 34.22 0.16
C SER A 54 19.23 33.86 1.65
N ARG A 55 19.29 34.86 2.53
CA ARG A 55 19.22 34.68 4.00
C ARG A 55 17.90 34.03 4.44
N VAL A 56 16.80 34.34 3.74
CA VAL A 56 15.47 33.78 4.00
C VAL A 56 15.41 32.31 3.59
N ALA A 57 16.04 31.94 2.47
CA ALA A 57 16.14 30.56 2.02
C ALA A 57 16.89 29.67 3.03
N ARG A 58 18.00 30.17 3.58
CA ARG A 58 18.75 29.47 4.63
C ARG A 58 17.94 29.33 5.93
N GLN A 59 17.25 30.40 6.37
CA GLN A 59 16.39 30.34 7.56
C GLN A 59 15.26 29.33 7.42
N ILE A 60 14.63 29.25 6.23
CA ILE A 60 13.58 28.26 5.97
C ILE A 60 14.17 26.85 5.92
N SER A 61 15.30 26.66 5.23
CA SER A 61 15.98 25.36 5.17
C SER A 61 16.41 24.86 6.55
N ASP A 62 16.98 25.74 7.38
CA ASP A 62 17.43 25.40 8.72
C ASP A 62 16.26 25.07 9.64
N ALA A 63 15.16 25.83 9.57
CA ALA A 63 13.94 25.55 10.33
C ALA A 63 13.24 24.25 9.90
N LEU A 64 13.39 23.85 8.64
CA LEU A 64 12.82 22.62 8.09
C LEU A 64 13.74 21.41 8.28
N ALA A 65 15.04 21.61 8.50
CA ALA A 65 16.02 20.54 8.70
C ALA A 65 16.28 20.24 10.18
N HIS A 66 16.20 21.26 11.05
CA HIS A 66 16.59 21.15 12.46
C HIS A 66 15.66 21.96 13.37
N GLY A 67 15.46 21.46 14.60
CA GLY A 67 14.74 22.15 15.67
C GLY A 67 13.29 21.70 15.87
N TRP A 68 12.59 22.37 16.78
CA TRP A 68 11.22 22.03 17.18
C TRP A 68 10.21 22.18 16.02
N THR A 69 10.45 23.14 15.12
CA THR A 69 9.62 23.37 13.93
C THR A 69 9.63 22.16 13.01
N HIS A 70 10.78 21.53 12.78
CA HIS A 70 10.88 20.30 11.99
C HIS A 70 10.01 19.18 12.56
N TYR A 71 10.05 18.95 13.88
CA TYR A 71 9.25 17.91 14.52
C TYR A 71 7.74 18.16 14.43
N ILE A 72 7.30 19.41 14.60
CA ILE A 72 5.88 19.77 14.43
C ILE A 72 5.44 19.54 12.99
N VAL A 73 6.22 20.00 12.01
CA VAL A 73 5.89 19.85 10.59
C VAL A 73 5.88 18.36 10.20
N LEU A 74 6.87 17.60 10.64
CA LEU A 74 6.95 16.15 10.42
C LEU A 74 5.73 15.42 11.02
N ALA A 75 5.37 15.75 12.27
CA ALA A 75 4.18 15.20 12.92
C ALA A 75 2.91 15.53 12.12
N MET A 76 2.71 16.79 11.74
CA MET A 76 1.55 17.21 10.96
C MET A 76 1.50 16.49 9.60
N MET A 77 2.64 16.32 8.93
CA MET A 77 2.75 15.58 7.68
C MET A 77 2.38 14.10 7.85
N ILE A 78 2.86 13.44 8.91
CA ILE A 78 2.53 12.03 9.20
C ILE A 78 1.03 11.88 9.43
N PHE A 79 0.42 12.77 10.22
CA PHE A 79 -1.03 12.74 10.44
C PHE A 79 -1.79 12.94 9.13
N PHE A 80 -1.45 13.98 8.36
CA PHE A 80 -2.09 14.27 7.08
C PHE A 80 -2.00 13.07 6.12
N PHE A 81 -0.80 12.53 5.90
CA PHE A 81 -0.62 11.41 4.99
C PHE A 81 -1.22 10.10 5.50
N SER A 82 -1.31 9.89 6.82
CA SER A 82 -1.95 8.69 7.37
C SER A 82 -3.44 8.69 7.06
N TYR A 83 -4.12 9.83 7.26
CA TYR A 83 -5.52 9.99 6.88
C TYR A 83 -5.73 9.94 5.37
N PHE A 84 -4.88 10.64 4.61
CA PHE A 84 -4.96 10.65 3.16
C PHE A 84 -4.84 9.23 2.58
N TRP A 85 -3.84 8.46 3.03
CA TRP A 85 -3.62 7.10 2.58
C TRP A 85 -4.81 6.18 2.87
N VAL A 86 -5.36 6.25 4.09
CA VAL A 86 -6.51 5.43 4.46
C VAL A 86 -7.74 5.84 3.65
N ALA A 87 -8.00 7.13 3.46
CA ALA A 87 -9.14 7.61 2.69
C ALA A 87 -9.08 7.19 1.21
N THR A 88 -7.87 7.14 0.61
CA THR A 88 -7.72 6.73 -0.80
C THR A 88 -7.76 5.22 -0.99
N GLN A 89 -7.22 4.45 -0.04
CA GLN A 89 -7.02 3.02 -0.21
C GLN A 89 -8.12 2.16 0.44
N PHE A 90 -8.72 2.64 1.54
CA PHE A 90 -9.77 1.92 2.24
C PHE A 90 -11.14 2.30 1.66
N GLN A 91 -11.76 1.37 0.93
CA GLN A 91 -13.08 1.57 0.31
C GLN A 91 -14.17 0.84 1.11
N PRO A 92 -14.77 1.47 2.15
CA PRO A 92 -15.71 0.80 3.06
C PRO A 92 -17.00 0.32 2.37
N SER A 93 -17.45 1.04 1.34
CA SER A 93 -18.63 0.68 0.54
C SER A 93 -18.44 -0.66 -0.16
N GLN A 94 -17.30 -0.84 -0.85
CA GLN A 94 -16.99 -2.08 -1.57
C GLN A 94 -16.85 -3.27 -0.61
N ILE A 95 -16.18 -3.08 0.53
CA ILE A 95 -16.04 -4.14 1.54
C ILE A 95 -17.41 -4.56 2.09
N ALA A 96 -18.31 -3.60 2.34
CA ALA A 96 -19.67 -3.89 2.80
C ALA A 96 -20.52 -4.63 1.75
N ASP A 97 -20.39 -4.24 0.48
CA ASP A 97 -21.08 -4.89 -0.64
C ASP A 97 -20.55 -6.30 -0.90
N ASP A 98 -19.24 -6.50 -0.84
CA ASP A 98 -18.63 -7.83 -0.92
C ASP A 98 -19.11 -8.71 0.23
N LEU A 99 -19.12 -8.20 1.46
CA LEU A 99 -19.62 -8.93 2.61
C LEU A 99 -21.06 -9.39 2.39
N LYS A 100 -21.92 -8.50 1.91
CA LYS A 100 -23.32 -8.79 1.57
C LYS A 100 -23.41 -9.83 0.44
N LYS A 101 -22.60 -9.72 -0.60
CA LYS A 101 -22.57 -10.63 -1.77
C LYS A 101 -22.14 -12.04 -1.39
N TYR A 102 -21.17 -12.18 -0.49
CA TYR A 102 -20.72 -13.47 0.03
C TYR A 102 -21.58 -14.02 1.18
N GLY A 103 -22.72 -13.39 1.49
CA GLY A 103 -23.63 -13.83 2.55
C GLY A 103 -23.08 -13.64 3.97
N GLY A 104 -22.04 -12.81 4.11
CA GLY A 104 -21.50 -12.37 5.38
C GLY A 104 -22.26 -11.16 5.93
N TYR A 105 -22.32 -11.03 7.25
CA TYR A 105 -22.80 -9.83 7.91
C TYR A 105 -22.10 -9.64 9.26
N ILE A 106 -22.07 -8.39 9.72
CA ILE A 106 -21.57 -8.04 11.06
C ILE A 106 -22.76 -8.11 12.03
N PRO A 107 -22.71 -8.94 13.08
CA PRO A 107 -23.78 -8.97 14.08
C PRO A 107 -24.02 -7.59 14.68
N GLY A 108 -25.27 -7.15 14.71
CA GLY A 108 -25.67 -5.83 15.24
C GLY A 108 -25.71 -4.69 14.22
N VAL A 109 -25.22 -4.88 12.99
CA VAL A 109 -25.26 -3.85 11.93
C VAL A 109 -25.95 -4.40 10.68
N ARG A 110 -26.89 -3.64 10.10
CA ARG A 110 -27.60 -4.07 8.90
C ARG A 110 -26.65 -4.09 7.68
N PRO A 111 -26.69 -5.14 6.83
CA PRO A 111 -25.83 -5.22 5.64
C PRO A 111 -26.05 -4.07 4.66
N GLY A 112 -24.98 -3.61 4.01
CA GLY A 112 -24.98 -2.48 3.06
C GLY A 112 -24.49 -1.19 3.71
N LYS A 113 -25.18 -0.07 3.47
CA LYS A 113 -24.76 1.29 3.91
C LYS A 113 -24.43 1.41 5.41
N PRO A 114 -25.20 0.82 6.35
CA PRO A 114 -24.85 0.88 7.77
C PRO A 114 -23.56 0.13 8.11
N THR A 115 -23.24 -0.93 7.36
CA THR A 115 -21.98 -1.67 7.50
C THR A 115 -20.79 -0.83 7.01
N SER A 116 -20.93 -0.12 5.89
CA SER A 116 -19.87 0.77 5.40
C SER A 116 -19.60 1.94 6.36
N GLU A 117 -20.64 2.54 6.93
CA GLU A 117 -20.51 3.62 7.92
C GLU A 117 -19.81 3.12 9.20
N PHE A 118 -20.14 1.92 9.66
CA PHE A 118 -19.49 1.30 10.81
C PHE A 118 -17.99 1.03 10.55
N LEU A 119 -17.65 0.51 9.37
CA LEU A 119 -16.26 0.26 8.97
C LEU A 119 -15.46 1.55 8.88
N ASP A 120 -16.03 2.59 8.25
CA ASP A 120 -15.41 3.91 8.11
C ASP A 120 -15.14 4.58 9.46
N PHE A 121 -16.13 4.56 10.35
CA PHE A 121 -15.99 5.08 11.71
C PHE A 121 -14.91 4.36 12.51
N THR A 122 -14.89 3.02 12.43
CA THR A 122 -13.90 2.20 13.14
C THR A 122 -12.49 2.47 12.61
N MET A 123 -12.33 2.56 11.29
CA MET A 123 -11.04 2.80 10.66
C MET A 123 -10.51 4.19 10.95
N THR A 124 -11.34 5.23 10.95
CA THR A 124 -10.92 6.59 11.27
C THR A 124 -10.31 6.69 12.67
N ARG A 125 -10.91 6.02 13.67
CA ARG A 125 -10.38 5.95 15.05
C ARG A 125 -9.08 5.14 15.13
N LEU A 126 -9.02 4.06 14.37
CA LEU A 126 -7.84 3.20 14.32
C LEU A 126 -6.66 3.94 13.69
N THR A 127 -6.91 4.69 12.61
CA THR A 127 -5.95 5.58 11.94
C THR A 127 -5.46 6.66 12.87
N PHE A 128 -6.33 7.27 13.69
CA PHE A 128 -5.90 8.26 14.69
C PHE A 128 -4.87 7.68 15.67
N ALA A 129 -5.15 6.51 16.24
CA ALA A 129 -4.24 5.82 17.15
C ALA A 129 -2.93 5.39 16.44
N GLY A 130 -3.05 4.89 15.20
CA GLY A 130 -1.91 4.51 14.37
C GLY A 130 -1.01 5.71 14.03
N ALA A 131 -1.57 6.82 13.57
CA ALA A 131 -0.85 8.04 13.23
C ALA A 131 -0.13 8.65 14.44
N PHE A 132 -0.79 8.63 15.61
CA PHE A 132 -0.16 9.06 16.87
C PHE A 132 1.05 8.19 17.22
N PHE A 133 0.92 6.87 17.16
CA PHE A 133 2.02 5.94 17.43
C PHE A 133 3.17 6.10 16.44
N LEU A 134 2.88 6.23 15.15
CA LEU A 134 3.87 6.48 14.10
C LEU A 134 4.62 7.79 14.33
N THR A 135 3.90 8.86 14.69
CA THR A 135 4.48 10.17 14.98
C THR A 135 5.41 10.09 16.20
N LEU A 136 4.98 9.39 17.25
CA LEU A 136 5.79 9.22 18.46
C LEU A 136 7.12 8.53 18.13
N ILE A 137 7.11 7.42 17.39
CA ILE A 137 8.34 6.70 17.03
C ILE A 137 9.21 7.54 16.08
N ALA A 138 8.62 8.33 15.19
CA ALA A 138 9.39 9.20 14.28
C ALA A 138 10.10 10.36 15.00
N VAL A 139 9.49 10.92 16.05
CA VAL A 139 10.03 12.09 16.78
C VAL A 139 11.00 11.69 17.90
N LEU A 140 10.78 10.53 18.53
CA LEU A 140 11.55 10.04 19.70
C LEU A 140 13.08 10.04 19.47
N PRO A 141 13.63 9.58 18.32
CA PRO A 141 15.06 9.62 18.04
C PRO A 141 15.66 11.02 18.04
N GLY A 142 14.93 11.98 17.48
CA GLY A 142 15.36 13.37 17.38
C GLY A 142 15.37 14.08 18.73
N LEU A 143 14.50 13.66 19.66
CA LEU A 143 14.54 14.14 21.05
C LEU A 143 15.71 13.52 21.83
N LEU A 144 15.99 12.23 21.60
CA LEU A 144 17.12 11.55 22.25
C LEU A 144 18.48 12.08 21.79
N SER A 145 18.63 12.45 20.52
CA SER A 145 19.90 13.01 20.02
C SER A 145 20.26 14.34 20.68
N GLN A 146 19.25 15.19 20.95
CA GLN A 146 19.42 16.46 21.65
C GLN A 146 19.83 16.26 23.12
N GLY A 147 19.36 15.20 23.77
CA GLY A 147 19.69 14.89 25.17
C GLY A 147 21.05 14.21 25.35
N LEU A 148 21.52 13.43 24.37
CA LEU A 148 22.75 12.62 24.48
C LEU A 148 23.97 13.17 23.70
N ASN A 149 23.85 14.35 23.06
CA ASN A 149 24.90 14.97 22.23
C ASN A 149 25.50 14.02 21.16
N VAL A 150 24.70 13.08 20.66
CA VAL A 150 25.11 12.18 19.57
C VAL A 150 25.05 12.96 18.25
N PRO A 151 26.03 12.80 17.34
CA PRO A 151 26.01 13.47 16.04
C PRO A 151 24.68 13.23 15.30
N GLN A 152 24.07 14.30 14.80
CA GLN A 152 22.75 14.28 14.15
C GLN A 152 22.69 13.30 12.97
N ILE A 153 23.79 13.17 12.22
CA ILE A 153 23.95 12.18 11.14
C ILE A 153 23.81 10.76 11.68
N THR A 154 24.52 10.42 12.76
CA THR A 154 24.45 9.09 13.36
C THR A 154 23.06 8.82 13.94
N ALA A 155 22.40 9.83 14.53
CA ALA A 155 21.03 9.73 15.01
C ALA A 155 19.98 9.61 13.89
N GLN A 156 20.18 10.21 12.73
CA GLN A 156 19.27 10.06 11.59
C GLN A 156 19.44 8.71 10.88
N PHE A 157 20.68 8.24 10.72
CA PHE A 157 20.98 6.96 10.06
C PHE A 157 20.76 5.74 10.97
N PHE A 158 21.04 5.84 12.27
CA PHE A 158 20.89 4.74 13.23
C PHE A 158 19.82 4.95 14.31
N GLY A 159 19.31 6.17 14.51
CA GLY A 159 18.54 6.51 15.71
C GLY A 159 17.03 6.27 15.62
N GLY A 160 16.39 6.31 14.42
CA GLY A 160 15.04 5.73 14.32
C GLY A 160 14.18 6.00 13.09
N THR A 161 14.32 7.09 12.33
CA THR A 161 13.48 7.27 11.12
C THR A 161 13.87 6.27 10.02
N SER A 162 15.16 6.12 9.76
CA SER A 162 15.70 5.08 8.87
C SER A 162 15.35 3.68 9.35
N LEU A 163 15.52 3.39 10.65
CA LEU A 163 15.27 2.09 11.24
C LEU A 163 13.78 1.72 11.19
N LEU A 164 12.89 2.66 11.50
CA LEU A 164 11.44 2.50 11.41
C LEU A 164 11.04 2.21 9.96
N ILE A 165 11.62 2.92 8.98
CA ILE A 165 11.37 2.66 7.57
C ILE A 165 11.86 1.27 7.17
N ILE A 166 13.08 0.89 7.56
CA ILE A 166 13.64 -0.44 7.26
C ILE A 166 12.75 -1.54 7.81
N VAL A 167 12.42 -1.50 9.11
CA VAL A 167 11.54 -2.49 9.74
C VAL A 167 10.16 -2.48 9.08
N GLY A 168 9.65 -1.30 8.76
CA GLY A 168 8.40 -1.09 8.06
C GLY A 168 8.29 -1.79 6.72
N VAL A 169 9.26 -1.51 5.85
CA VAL A 169 9.36 -2.10 4.50
C VAL A 169 9.68 -3.59 4.58
N MET A 170 10.50 -4.02 5.54
CA MET A 170 10.78 -5.43 5.77
C MET A 170 9.52 -6.19 6.16
N LEU A 171 8.70 -5.67 7.08
CA LEU A 171 7.42 -6.28 7.46
C LEU A 171 6.44 -6.32 6.29
N ASP A 172 6.44 -5.29 5.43
CA ASP A 172 5.58 -5.29 4.25
C ASP A 172 6.04 -6.32 3.22
N THR A 173 7.34 -6.38 2.93
CA THR A 173 7.95 -7.41 2.06
C THR A 173 7.64 -8.81 2.58
N MET A 174 7.78 -9.06 3.88
CA MET A 174 7.46 -10.36 4.48
C MET A 174 6.00 -10.76 4.28
N ARG A 175 5.06 -9.81 4.47
CA ARG A 175 3.62 -10.06 4.25
C ARG A 175 3.31 -10.34 2.78
N GLN A 176 3.97 -9.64 1.85
CA GLN A 176 3.81 -9.88 0.42
C GLN A 176 4.31 -11.29 0.04
N VAL A 177 5.48 -11.68 0.55
CA VAL A 177 6.05 -13.03 0.34
C VAL A 177 5.12 -14.10 0.91
N GLU A 178 4.62 -13.93 2.13
CA GLU A 178 3.68 -14.86 2.76
C GLU A 178 2.41 -15.03 1.92
N THR A 179 1.84 -13.92 1.44
CA THR A 179 0.63 -13.94 0.59
C THR A 179 0.87 -14.71 -0.71
N HIS A 180 2.01 -14.49 -1.37
CA HIS A 180 2.38 -15.23 -2.59
C HIS A 180 2.64 -16.73 -2.33
N LEU A 181 3.25 -17.07 -1.19
CA LEU A 181 3.48 -18.47 -0.81
C LEU A 181 2.16 -19.19 -0.53
N ILE A 182 1.21 -18.57 0.16
CA ILE A 182 -0.12 -19.14 0.39
C ILE A 182 -0.79 -19.44 -0.95
N GLN A 183 -0.78 -18.50 -1.89
CA GLN A 183 -1.36 -18.69 -3.23
C GLN A 183 -0.73 -19.87 -3.98
N ARG A 184 0.60 -20.05 -3.92
CA ARG A 184 1.26 -21.24 -4.52
C ARG A 184 0.82 -22.56 -3.89
N HIS A 185 0.63 -22.61 -2.58
CA HIS A 185 0.22 -23.84 -1.89
C HIS A 185 -1.26 -24.18 -2.09
N TYR A 186 -2.07 -23.27 -2.64
CA TYR A 186 -3.46 -23.54 -3.02
C TYR A 186 -3.60 -24.40 -4.30
N ASP A 187 -2.64 -24.33 -5.24
CA ASP A 187 -2.68 -25.13 -6.49
C ASP A 187 -2.52 -26.64 -6.26
N GLY A 188 -1.87 -27.04 -5.16
CA GLY A 188 -1.60 -28.44 -4.84
C GLY A 188 -2.84 -29.25 -4.43
N PHE A 189 -3.85 -28.61 -3.83
CA PHE A 189 -5.04 -29.28 -3.32
C PHE A 189 -6.16 -29.46 -4.35
N LEU A 190 -6.24 -28.60 -5.37
CA LEU A 190 -7.28 -28.68 -6.42
C LEU A 190 -6.95 -29.68 -7.54
N ARG A 191 -5.69 -30.14 -7.64
CA ARG A 191 -5.23 -31.00 -8.73
C ARG A 191 -5.52 -32.50 -8.53
N LYS A 192 -6.01 -32.92 -7.35
CA LYS A 192 -6.26 -34.34 -7.02
C LYS A 192 -7.73 -34.80 -7.18
N GLY A 193 -8.57 -34.00 -7.84
CA GLY A 193 -9.92 -34.41 -8.23
C GLY A 193 -10.05 -34.46 -9.75
N ARG A 194 -10.05 -35.65 -10.36
CA ARG A 194 -10.51 -35.82 -11.75
C ARG A 194 -12.00 -35.46 -11.81
N ILE A 195 -12.31 -34.20 -12.11
CA ILE A 195 -13.67 -33.81 -12.50
C ILE A 195 -13.83 -34.27 -13.95
N ARG A 196 -14.49 -35.42 -14.14
CA ARG A 196 -14.93 -35.91 -15.43
C ARG A 196 -16.26 -35.20 -15.77
N GLY A 197 -16.16 -33.91 -16.10
CA GLY A 197 -17.26 -33.13 -16.65
C GLY A 197 -17.25 -33.23 -18.17
N ARG A 198 -18.31 -33.78 -18.75
CA ARG A 198 -18.62 -33.61 -20.18
C ARG A 198 -18.96 -32.12 -20.37
N PHE A 199 -17.95 -31.32 -20.67
CA PHE A 199 -18.16 -30.00 -21.25
C PHE A 199 -18.50 -30.21 -22.72
N ASP A 200 -19.79 -30.06 -23.05
CA ASP A 200 -20.16 -29.68 -24.42
C ASP A 200 -19.47 -28.34 -24.69
N ARG A 201 -18.43 -28.39 -25.53
CA ARG A 201 -17.76 -27.20 -26.03
C ARG A 201 -18.74 -26.51 -26.96
N ALA A 202 -19.49 -25.56 -26.44
CA ALA A 202 -19.97 -24.46 -27.25
C ALA A 202 -18.74 -23.82 -27.91
N SER A 203 -18.74 -23.81 -29.23
CA SER A 203 -17.69 -23.24 -30.09
C SER A 203 -17.50 -21.77 -29.75
N TYR A 204 -16.62 -21.49 -28.78
CA TYR A 204 -15.95 -20.20 -28.72
C TYR A 204 -14.96 -20.19 -29.88
N ASN A 205 -15.25 -19.35 -30.88
CA ASN A 205 -14.31 -18.99 -31.93
C ASN A 205 -13.00 -18.56 -31.26
N ARG A 206 -12.07 -19.52 -31.19
CA ARG A 206 -10.69 -19.28 -30.86
C ARG A 206 -10.19 -18.39 -31.99
N GLY A 207 -10.08 -17.09 -31.73
CA GLY A 207 -9.42 -16.16 -32.63
C GLY A 207 -8.13 -16.82 -33.09
N GLU A 208 -8.03 -17.04 -34.39
CA GLU A 208 -6.88 -17.68 -35.01
C GLU A 208 -5.64 -16.94 -34.49
N ALA A 209 -4.75 -17.67 -33.81
CA ALA A 209 -3.47 -17.12 -33.45
C ALA A 209 -2.85 -16.58 -34.74
N ALA A 210 -2.56 -15.27 -34.77
CA ALA A 210 -2.03 -14.62 -35.95
C ALA A 210 -0.89 -15.49 -36.51
N PRO A 211 -0.93 -15.84 -37.80
CA PRO A 211 0.01 -16.79 -38.37
C PRO A 211 1.44 -16.33 -38.04
N GLN A 212 2.32 -17.29 -37.77
CA GLN A 212 3.69 -17.02 -37.30
C GLN A 212 4.43 -16.01 -38.19
N THR A 213 4.08 -15.97 -39.49
CA THR A 213 4.54 -15.00 -40.47
C THR A 213 4.10 -13.56 -40.16
N THR A 214 2.85 -13.34 -39.74
CA THR A 214 2.33 -12.03 -39.32
C THR A 214 3.01 -11.53 -38.05
N LEU A 215 3.27 -12.43 -37.09
CA LEU A 215 4.06 -12.10 -35.90
C LEU A 215 5.51 -11.72 -36.27
N MET A 216 6.15 -12.45 -37.20
CA MET A 216 7.49 -12.11 -37.68
C MET A 216 7.53 -10.73 -38.35
N TRP A 217 6.59 -10.40 -39.23
CA TRP A 217 6.53 -9.08 -39.87
C TRP A 217 6.30 -7.95 -38.87
N LEU A 218 5.51 -8.18 -37.81
CA LEU A 218 5.29 -7.22 -36.74
C LEU A 218 6.57 -6.96 -35.92
N TYR A 219 7.33 -8.01 -35.58
CA TYR A 219 8.62 -7.84 -34.91
C TYR A 219 9.66 -7.13 -35.78
N VAL A 220 9.70 -7.44 -37.09
CA VAL A 220 10.60 -6.76 -38.03
C VAL A 220 10.22 -5.27 -38.14
N GLY A 221 8.93 -4.94 -38.22
CA GLY A 221 8.47 -3.55 -38.25
C GLY A 221 8.86 -2.77 -36.99
N ILE A 222 8.71 -3.37 -35.81
CA ILE A 222 9.14 -2.76 -34.54
C ILE A 222 10.66 -2.57 -34.52
N ALA A 223 11.45 -3.56 -34.97
CA ALA A 223 12.91 -3.47 -35.00
C ALA A 223 13.40 -2.34 -35.92
N VAL A 224 12.80 -2.17 -37.10
CA VAL A 224 13.14 -1.07 -38.02
C VAL A 224 12.79 0.28 -37.42
N LEU A 225 11.64 0.41 -36.77
CA LEU A 225 11.25 1.66 -36.09
C LEU A 225 12.20 2.02 -34.94
N VAL A 226 12.62 1.03 -34.16
CA VAL A 226 13.57 1.24 -33.05
C VAL A 226 14.95 1.62 -33.58
N ILE A 227 15.46 0.91 -34.58
CA ILE A 227 16.78 1.21 -35.17
C ILE A 227 16.76 2.58 -35.86
N GLY A 228 15.70 2.90 -36.61
CA GLY A 228 15.52 4.22 -37.23
C GLY A 228 15.41 5.33 -36.19
N GLY A 229 14.62 5.13 -35.13
CA GLY A 229 14.48 6.09 -34.04
C GLY A 229 15.79 6.33 -33.27
N VAL A 230 16.57 5.27 -33.00
CA VAL A 230 17.88 5.36 -32.38
C VAL A 230 18.88 6.04 -33.31
N ALA A 231 18.88 5.71 -34.60
CA ALA A 231 19.76 6.35 -35.58
C ALA A 231 19.49 7.86 -35.69
N ILE A 232 18.22 8.28 -35.78
CA ILE A 232 17.82 9.69 -35.83
C ILE A 232 18.22 10.40 -34.52
N PHE A 233 18.02 9.76 -33.37
CA PHE A 233 18.38 10.33 -32.07
C PHE A 233 19.90 10.49 -31.88
N VAL A 234 20.70 9.58 -32.44
CA VAL A 234 22.17 9.61 -32.32
C VAL A 234 22.81 10.55 -33.33
N TYR A 235 22.29 10.65 -34.55
CA TYR A 235 22.81 11.55 -35.59
C TYR A 235 22.27 12.98 -35.50
N GLY A 236 21.17 13.20 -34.78
CA GLY A 236 20.59 14.52 -34.53
C GLY A 236 21.19 15.30 -33.36
N ARG A 237 22.35 14.88 -32.85
CA ARG A 237 23.16 15.60 -31.84
C ARG A 237 24.47 16.10 -32.42
#